data_AF-A0A1B8UJA1-F1
#
_entry.id   AF-A0A1B8UJA1-F1
#
_cell.length_a   1.000
_cell.length_b   1.000
_cell.length_c   1.000
_cell.angle_alpha   90.00
_cell.angle_beta   90.00
_cell.angle_gamma   90.00
#
_symmetry.space_group_name_H-M   'P 1'
#
loop_
_entity.id
_entity.type
_entity.pdbx_description
1 polymer ?
#
loop_
_entity_poly.entity_id
_entity_poly.type
_entity_poly.pdbx_seq_one_letter_code
_entity_poly.pdbx_strand_id
1 'polypeptide(L)'
;MKYVNADILPQELLKEVQKYTNGVMLYIPKRKEERKAWGTKSGSRKLLALRNHEIRNRFAEGATIEQLMEHYFLSYDSIKKIVYTKLK
;
A
#
# COMPACT_ATOMS: atom_id res chain seq x y z
N MET A 1 -0.70 9.44 -12.32
CA MET A 1 -1.71 10.53 -12.33
C MET A 1 -1.39 11.41 -13.52
N LYS A 2 -2.40 11.91 -14.25
CA LYS A 2 -2.13 12.88 -15.33
C LYS A 2 -1.79 14.21 -14.68
N TYR A 3 -0.75 14.88 -15.17
CA TYR A 3 -0.43 16.24 -14.75
C TYR A 3 -1.60 17.17 -15.08
N VAL A 4 -1.91 18.07 -14.15
CA VAL A 4 -2.93 19.10 -14.33
C VAL A 4 -2.31 20.42 -13.87
N ASN A 5 -2.42 21.46 -14.70
CA ASN A 5 -1.93 22.80 -14.38
C ASN A 5 -2.82 23.42 -13.28
N ALA A 6 -2.22 24.22 -12.40
CA ALA A 6 -2.89 24.93 -11.31
C ALA A 6 -3.89 26.00 -11.78
N ASP A 7 -3.90 26.37 -13.07
CA ASP A 7 -4.87 27.30 -13.69
C ASP A 7 -6.35 26.84 -13.56
N ILE A 8 -6.59 25.60 -13.13
CA ILE A 8 -7.93 25.10 -12.78
C ILE A 8 -8.48 25.68 -11.47
N LEU A 9 -7.60 26.25 -10.63
CA LEU A 9 -7.99 26.80 -9.33
C LEU A 9 -8.55 28.21 -9.48
N PRO A 10 -9.49 28.63 -8.61
CA PRO A 10 -9.90 30.03 -8.55
C PRO A 10 -8.70 30.96 -8.36
N GLN A 11 -8.72 32.11 -9.04
CA GLN A 11 -7.58 33.04 -9.07
C GLN A 11 -7.11 33.47 -7.68
N GLU A 12 -8.04 33.72 -6.75
CA GLU A 12 -7.72 34.11 -5.37
C GLU A 12 -6.99 32.99 -4.62
N LEU A 13 -7.43 31.74 -4.80
CA LEU A 13 -6.79 30.57 -4.18
C LEU A 13 -5.40 30.32 -4.76
N LEU A 14 -5.23 30.47 -6.08
CA LEU A 14 -3.92 30.32 -6.73
C LEU A 14 -2.92 31.35 -6.20
N LYS A 15 -3.34 32.62 -6.06
CA LYS A 15 -2.52 33.68 -5.45
C LYS A 15 -2.12 33.33 -4.02
N GLU A 16 -3.04 32.79 -3.22
CA GLU A 16 -2.75 32.40 -1.84
C GLU A 16 -1.72 31.26 -1.77
N VAL A 17 -1.90 30.20 -2.57
CA VAL A 17 -0.95 29.08 -2.64
C VAL A 17 0.44 29.55 -3.09
N GLN A 18 0.51 30.46 -4.06
CA GLN A 18 1.78 31.03 -4.55
C GLN A 18 2.57 31.77 -3.47
N LYS A 19 1.93 32.31 -2.41
CA LYS A 19 2.67 32.91 -1.28
C LYS A 19 3.57 31.90 -0.56
N TYR A 20 3.21 30.62 -0.60
CA TYR A 20 3.92 29.56 0.14
C TYR A 20 4.79 28.67 -0.76
N THR A 21 4.43 28.50 -2.03
CA THR A 21 5.05 27.48 -2.91
C THR A 21 5.32 27.99 -4.33
N ASN A 22 5.68 29.26 -4.50
CA ASN A 22 5.98 29.82 -5.83
C ASN A 22 7.11 29.05 -6.53
N GLY A 23 6.88 28.61 -7.78
CA GLY A 23 7.86 27.84 -8.57
C GLY A 23 8.03 26.37 -8.17
N VAL A 24 7.21 25.85 -7.25
CA VAL A 24 7.33 24.48 -6.73
C VAL A 24 6.18 23.59 -7.21
N MET A 25 6.48 22.32 -7.51
CA MET A 25 5.46 21.31 -7.78
C MET A 25 4.81 20.84 -6.47
N LEU A 26 3.53 21.13 -6.28
CA LEU A 26 2.76 20.75 -5.10
C LEU A 26 1.92 19.49 -5.36
N TYR A 27 2.07 18.47 -4.52
CA TYR A 27 1.20 17.29 -4.54
C TYR A 27 -0.03 17.51 -3.67
N ILE A 28 -1.22 17.43 -4.27
CA ILE A 28 -2.49 17.44 -3.55
C ILE A 28 -2.95 15.99 -3.36
N PRO A 29 -2.85 15.42 -2.14
CA PRO A 29 -3.32 14.07 -1.92
C PRO A 29 -4.85 14.01 -2.01
N LYS A 30 -5.37 12.83 -2.35
CA LYS A 30 -6.82 12.57 -2.23
C LYS A 30 -7.31 12.85 -0.80
N ARG A 31 -8.53 13.36 -0.72
CA ARG A 31 -9.31 13.48 0.51
C ARG A 31 -9.34 12.13 1.23
N LYS A 32 -9.25 12.14 2.57
CA LYS A 32 -9.05 10.91 3.36
C LYS A 32 -10.18 9.89 3.13
N GLU A 33 -11.38 10.38 2.88
CA GLU A 33 -12.60 9.61 2.63
C GLU A 33 -12.55 8.90 1.27
N GLU A 34 -11.78 9.45 0.31
CA GLU A 34 -11.57 8.89 -1.03
C GLU A 34 -10.26 8.09 -1.15
N ARG A 35 -9.44 8.07 -0.09
CA ARG A 35 -8.23 7.25 -0.06
C ARG A 35 -8.62 5.79 0.04
N LYS A 36 -8.75 5.16 -1.12
CA LYS A 36 -8.70 3.70 -1.22
C LYS A 36 -7.42 3.22 -0.56
N ALA A 37 -7.54 2.36 0.45
CA ALA A 37 -6.38 1.77 1.11
C ALA A 37 -5.47 1.09 0.07
N TRP A 38 -4.16 1.17 0.26
CA TRP A 38 -3.16 0.60 -0.65
C TRP A 38 -3.52 -0.83 -1.06
N GLY A 39 -3.41 -1.14 -2.36
CA GLY A 39 -3.69 -2.47 -2.93
C GLY A 39 -5.17 -2.86 -3.09
N THR A 40 -6.12 -1.98 -2.77
CA THR A 40 -7.57 -2.27 -2.98
C THR A 40 -8.03 -2.04 -4.43
N LYS A 41 -7.38 -1.15 -5.18
CA LYS A 41 -7.73 -0.88 -6.59
C LYS A 41 -7.21 -1.97 -7.55
N SER A 42 -6.10 -2.61 -7.24
CA SER A 42 -5.44 -3.63 -8.09
C SER A 42 -5.75 -5.08 -7.68
N GLY A 43 -6.55 -5.31 -6.62
CA GLY A 43 -6.81 -6.65 -6.08
C GLY A 43 -5.63 -7.29 -5.34
N SER A 44 -4.43 -6.72 -5.44
CA SER A 44 -3.19 -7.25 -4.85
C SER A 44 -3.30 -7.45 -3.34
N ARG A 45 -4.05 -6.60 -2.63
CA ARG A 45 -4.28 -6.78 -1.19
C ARG A 45 -5.04 -8.06 -0.86
N LYS A 46 -6.03 -8.44 -1.68
CA LYS A 46 -6.79 -9.69 -1.49
C LYS A 46 -5.94 -10.91 -1.78
N LEU A 47 -5.15 -10.88 -2.87
CA LEU A 47 -4.25 -11.97 -3.22
C LEU A 47 -3.19 -12.21 -2.14
N LEU A 48 -2.59 -11.14 -1.62
CA LEU A 48 -1.63 -11.23 -0.51
C LEU A 48 -2.28 -11.76 0.77
N ALA A 49 -3.51 -11.34 1.07
CA ALA A 49 -4.24 -11.85 2.23
C ALA A 49 -4.53 -13.36 2.11
N LEU A 50 -4.95 -13.81 0.93
CA LEU A 50 -5.22 -15.23 0.65
C LEU A 50 -3.94 -16.07 0.78
N ARG A 51 -2.84 -15.66 0.12
CA ARG A 51 -1.54 -16.33 0.24
C ARG A 51 -1.07 -16.39 1.68
N ASN A 52 -1.17 -15.29 2.43
CA ASN A 52 -0.74 -15.25 3.83
C ASN A 52 -1.63 -16.12 4.74
N HIS A 53 -2.89 -16.35 4.37
CA HIS A 53 -3.76 -17.29 5.08
C HIS A 53 -3.32 -18.74 4.79
N GLU A 54 -3.05 -19.08 3.53
CA GLU A 54 -2.54 -20.40 3.15
C GLU A 54 -1.20 -20.73 3.84
N ILE A 55 -0.27 -19.78 3.86
CA ILE A 55 1.02 -19.91 4.57
C ILE A 55 0.81 -20.26 6.05
N ARG A 56 -0.16 -19.61 6.72
CA ARG A 56 -0.46 -19.88 8.13
C ARG A 56 -1.08 -21.25 8.35
N ASN A 57 -1.98 -21.68 7.46
CA ASN A 57 -2.62 -22.99 7.54
C ASN A 57 -1.58 -24.10 7.39
N ARG A 58 -0.72 -24.02 6.36
CA ARG A 58 0.38 -24.99 6.16
C ARG A 58 1.36 -25.01 7.33
N PHE A 59 1.68 -23.84 7.91
CA PHE A 59 2.52 -23.78 9.11
C PHE A 59 1.85 -24.47 10.32
N ALA A 60 0.54 -24.26 10.50
CA ALA A 60 -0.23 -24.93 11.56
C ALA A 60 -0.34 -26.45 11.34
N GLU A 61 -0.29 -26.91 10.10
CA GLU A 61 -0.22 -28.33 9.71
C GLU A 61 1.18 -28.93 9.87
N GLY A 62 2.18 -28.14 10.28
CA GLY A 62 3.53 -28.61 10.61
C GLY A 62 4.60 -28.32 9.55
N ALA A 63 4.31 -27.56 8.50
CA ALA A 63 5.33 -27.13 7.55
C ALA A 63 6.39 -26.23 8.23
N THR A 64 7.67 -26.46 7.93
CA THR A 64 8.76 -25.63 8.49
C THR A 64 8.86 -24.28 7.79
N ILE A 65 9.57 -23.33 8.41
CA ILE A 65 9.78 -22.01 7.80
C ILE A 65 10.54 -22.14 6.47
N GLU A 66 11.52 -23.04 6.41
CA GLU A 66 12.34 -23.29 5.22
C GLU A 66 11.49 -23.82 4.06
N GLN A 67 10.61 -24.78 4.32
CA GLN A 67 9.67 -25.31 3.32
C GLN A 67 8.74 -24.23 2.77
N LEU A 68 8.26 -23.33 3.64
CA LEU A 68 7.40 -22.21 3.24
C LEU A 68 8.18 -21.15 2.46
N MET A 69 9.44 -20.90 2.81
CA MET A 69 10.31 -19.98 2.05
C MET A 69 10.48 -20.46 0.61
N GLU A 70 10.79 -21.74 0.44
CA GLU A 70 10.99 -22.37 -0.88
C GLU A 70 9.68 -22.38 -1.69
N HIS A 71 8.57 -22.80 -1.08
CA HIS A 71 7.29 -22.92 -1.79
C HIS A 71 6.71 -21.58 -2.24
N TYR A 72 6.89 -20.52 -1.45
CA TYR A 72 6.32 -19.19 -1.73
C TYR A 72 7.33 -18.17 -2.25
N PHE A 73 8.60 -18.57 -2.40
CA PHE A 73 9.72 -17.69 -2.81
C PHE A 73 9.84 -16.44 -1.93
N LEU A 74 9.74 -16.63 -0.61
CA LEU A 74 9.78 -15.54 0.37
C LEU A 74 11.00 -15.67 1.28
N SER A 75 11.49 -14.53 1.76
CA SER A 75 12.57 -14.50 2.75
C SER A 75 12.11 -15.09 4.09
N TYR A 76 13.08 -15.54 4.90
CA TYR A 76 12.85 -16.00 6.26
C TYR A 76 12.04 -14.99 7.09
N ASP A 77 12.44 -13.72 7.09
CA ASP A 77 11.74 -12.66 7.82
C ASP A 77 10.31 -12.45 7.33
N SER A 78 10.06 -12.62 6.03
CA SER A 78 8.72 -12.51 5.46
C SER A 78 7.82 -13.63 5.95
N ILE A 79 8.29 -14.89 5.89
CA ILE A 79 7.54 -16.05 6.39
C ILE A 79 7.34 -15.91 7.91
N LYS A 80 8.40 -15.63 8.67
CA LYS A 80 8.36 -15.42 10.12
C LYS A 80 7.31 -14.36 10.49
N LYS A 81 7.30 -13.23 9.78
CA LYS A 81 6.31 -12.18 9.99
C LYS A 81 4.89 -12.68 9.70
N ILE A 82 4.68 -13.44 8.62
CA ILE A 82 3.35 -13.95 8.25
C ILE A 82 2.83 -14.93 9.32
N VAL A 83 3.65 -15.87 9.77
CA VAL A 83 3.21 -16.94 10.69
C VAL A 83 3.11 -16.47 12.15
N TYR A 84 3.96 -15.54 12.60
CA TYR A 84 3.97 -15.09 14.00
C TYR A 84 3.24 -13.77 14.27
N THR A 85 2.93 -12.95 13.26
CA THR A 85 2.17 -11.71 13.48
C THR A 85 0.67 -12.01 13.45
N LYS A 86 0.00 -11.86 14.60
CA LYS A 86 -1.48 -11.88 14.67
C LYS A 86 -2.06 -10.74 13.83
N LEU A 87 -3.10 -11.03 13.06
CA LEU A 87 -3.95 -10.01 12.46
C LEU A 87 -4.54 -9.17 13.60
N LYS A 88 -4.28 -7.85 13.58
CA LYS A 88 -5.00 -6.88 14.42
C LYS A 88 -6.42 -6.71 13.91
#